data_AF-A0A3M1C7I6-F1
#
_entry.id   AF-A0A3M1C7I6-F1
#
_cell.length_a   1.000
_cell.length_b   1.000
_cell.length_c   1.000
_cell.angle_alpha   90.00
_cell.angle_beta   90.00
_cell.angle_gamma   90.00
#
_symmetry.space_group_name_H-M   'P 1'
#
loop_
_entity.id
_entity.type
_entity.pdbx_description
1 polymer ?
#
loop_
_entity_poly.entity_id
_entity_poly.type
_entity_poly.pdbx_seq_one_letter_code
_entity_poly.pdbx_strand_id
1 'polypeptide(L)'
;MIRNFADHASNERTFLAWVRTAIAIAGFGIAGARVGGGPASPWADFAVLGTGALLIILAYVRMRLIRARLDSDGEEPDESSAADAALVLVVIALFAMLGAFGLRLSV
;
A
#
# COMPACT_ATOMS: atom_id res chain seq x y z
N MET A 1 26.21 5.87 14.96
CA MET A 1 25.84 5.53 13.58
C MET A 1 25.03 4.24 13.66
N ILE A 2 23.77 4.25 13.23
CA ILE A 2 22.90 3.06 13.28
C ILE A 2 23.54 1.98 12.38
N ARG A 3 23.69 0.75 12.86
CA ARG A 3 24.20 -0.37 12.05
C ARG A 3 23.30 -0.56 10.83
N ASN A 4 23.89 -0.82 9.66
CA ASN A 4 23.17 -1.15 8.43
C ASN A 4 22.10 -0.12 7.97
N PHE A 5 22.24 1.16 8.36
CA PHE A 5 21.30 2.24 7.97
C PHE A 5 21.07 2.33 6.44
N ALA A 6 22.12 2.11 5.65
CA ALA A 6 22.04 2.17 4.19
C ALA A 6 21.10 1.11 3.61
N ASP A 7 21.08 -0.10 4.18
CA ASP A 7 20.25 -1.21 3.73
C ASP A 7 18.78 -0.97 4.09
N HIS A 8 18.51 -0.49 5.32
CA HIS A 8 17.18 -0.10 5.76
C HIS A 8 16.60 1.02 4.88
N ALA A 9 17.35 2.11 4.72
CA ALA A 9 16.92 3.25 3.90
C ALA A 9 16.74 2.89 2.41
N SER A 10 17.46 1.88 1.91
CA SER A 10 17.27 1.37 0.55
C SER A 10 15.98 0.55 0.42
N ASN A 11 15.71 -0.31 1.40
CA ASN A 11 14.51 -1.16 1.42
C ASN A 11 13.23 -0.32 1.60
N GLU A 12 13.27 0.70 2.47
CA GLU A 12 12.15 1.63 2.70
C GLU A 12 11.81 2.44 1.45
N ARG A 13 12.83 2.94 0.74
CA ARG A 13 12.61 3.62 -0.55
C ARG A 13 11.94 2.72 -1.57
N THR A 14 12.33 1.45 -1.62
CA THR A 14 11.70 0.46 -2.50
C THR A 14 10.25 0.26 -2.10
N PHE A 15 9.96 0.04 -0.82
CA PHE A 15 8.60 -0.09 -0.30
C PHE A 15 7.72 1.12 -0.65
N LEU A 16 8.18 2.35 -0.36
CA LEU A 16 7.43 3.57 -0.67
C LEU A 16 7.21 3.75 -2.17
N ALA A 17 8.16 3.33 -3.01
CA ALA A 17 7.97 3.33 -4.46
C ALA A 17 6.83 2.39 -4.89
N TRP A 18 6.75 1.18 -4.33
CA TRP A 18 5.65 0.22 -4.58
C TRP A 18 4.30 0.76 -4.11
N VAL A 19 4.23 1.33 -2.90
CA VAL A 19 3.01 1.93 -2.35
C VAL A 19 2.52 3.07 -3.26
N ARG A 20 3.42 3.97 -3.66
CA ARG A 20 3.10 5.07 -4.57
C ARG A 20 2.54 4.57 -5.90
N THR A 21 3.14 3.54 -6.50
CA THR A 21 2.63 2.99 -7.77
C THR A 21 1.25 2.35 -7.60
N ALA A 22 1.01 1.66 -6.50
CA ALA A 22 -0.30 1.05 -6.23
C ALA A 22 -1.39 2.13 -6.06
N ILE A 23 -1.10 3.21 -5.32
CA ILE A 23 -2.03 4.34 -5.14
C ILE A 23 -2.28 5.05 -6.48
N ALA A 24 -1.25 5.28 -7.29
CA ALA A 24 -1.38 5.91 -8.59
C ALA A 24 -2.26 5.08 -9.54
N ILE A 25 -2.00 3.77 -9.65
CA ILE A 25 -2.81 2.86 -10.47
C ILE A 25 -4.27 2.85 -9.98
N ALA A 26 -4.50 2.82 -8.67
CA ALA A 26 -5.84 2.84 -8.11
C ALA A 26 -6.60 4.13 -8.44
N GLY A 27 -5.96 5.28 -8.25
CA GLY A 27 -6.54 6.59 -8.58
C GLY A 27 -6.84 6.73 -10.07
N PHE A 28 -5.92 6.29 -10.95
CA PHE A 28 -6.14 6.31 -12.40
C PHE A 28 -7.27 5.38 -12.83
N GLY A 29 -7.37 4.18 -12.26
CA GLY A 29 -8.45 3.23 -12.57
C GLY A 29 -9.82 3.81 -12.25
N ILE A 30 -9.96 4.45 -11.08
CA ILE A 30 -11.20 5.13 -10.68
C ILE A 30 -11.50 6.32 -11.60
N ALA A 31 -10.51 7.17 -11.88
CA ALA A 31 -10.70 8.32 -12.76
C ALA A 31 -11.12 7.90 -14.18
N GLY A 32 -10.44 6.88 -14.74
CA GLY A 32 -10.75 6.32 -16.05
C GLY A 32 -12.16 5.74 -16.15
N ALA A 33 -12.63 5.05 -15.10
CA ALA A 33 -13.99 4.50 -15.05
C ALA A 33 -15.08 5.57 -15.18
N ARG A 34 -14.79 6.84 -14.82
CA ARG A 34 -15.76 7.95 -14.88
C ARG A 34 -15.73 8.74 -16.18
N VAL A 35 -14.65 8.68 -16.95
CA VAL A 35 -14.54 9.38 -18.23
C VAL A 35 -15.49 8.81 -19.30
N GLY A 36 -15.89 7.53 -19.18
CA GLY A 36 -16.70 6.83 -20.18
C GLY A 36 -18.20 7.19 -20.24
N GLY A 37 -18.72 8.04 -19.34
CA GLY A 37 -20.10 8.55 -19.39
C GLY A 37 -21.24 7.54 -19.15
N GLY A 38 -20.96 6.24 -19.08
CA GLY A 38 -21.91 5.19 -18.69
C GLY A 38 -21.92 4.94 -17.18
N PRO A 39 -22.92 4.22 -16.64
CA PRO A 39 -22.89 3.79 -15.25
C PRO A 39 -21.66 2.90 -15.03
N ALA A 40 -20.65 3.42 -14.34
CA ALA A 40 -19.45 2.66 -14.02
C ALA A 40 -19.84 1.48 -13.11
N SER A 41 -19.45 0.27 -13.49
CA SER A 41 -19.74 -0.93 -12.69
C SER A 41 -19.01 -0.83 -11.35
N PRO A 42 -19.72 -0.92 -10.20
CA PRO A 42 -19.09 -0.87 -8.88
C PRO A 42 -18.00 -1.94 -8.70
N TRP A 43 -18.20 -3.10 -9.33
CA TRP A 43 -17.25 -4.22 -9.29
C TRP A 43 -15.88 -3.86 -9.86
N ALA A 44 -15.82 -3.00 -10.89
CA ALA A 44 -14.55 -2.57 -11.47
C ALA A 44 -13.76 -1.67 -10.51
N ASP A 45 -14.43 -0.71 -9.87
CA ASP A 45 -13.83 0.17 -8.86
C ASP A 45 -13.29 -0.66 -7.68
N PHE A 46 -14.05 -1.66 -7.22
CA PHE A 46 -13.60 -2.58 -6.18
C PHE A 46 -12.44 -3.48 -6.60
N ALA A 47 -12.43 -3.98 -7.83
CA ALA A 47 -11.33 -4.81 -8.31
C ALA A 47 -10.01 -4.01 -8.33
N VAL A 48 -10.06 -2.75 -8.78
CA VAL A 48 -8.91 -1.85 -8.78
C VAL A 48 -8.43 -1.55 -7.35
N LEU A 49 -9.35 -1.23 -6.46
CA LEU A 49 -9.03 -0.95 -5.05
C LEU A 49 -8.47 -2.19 -4.33
N GLY A 50 -9.11 -3.35 -4.50
CA GLY A 50 -8.67 -4.61 -3.94
C GLY A 50 -7.29 -5.00 -4.44
N THR A 51 -7.01 -4.80 -5.73
CA THR A 51 -5.68 -5.04 -6.31
C THR A 51 -4.63 -4.12 -5.70
N GLY A 52 -4.91 -2.82 -5.57
CA GLY A 52 -4.00 -1.86 -4.95
C GLY A 52 -3.72 -2.19 -3.48
N ALA A 53 -4.75 -2.52 -2.71
CA ALA A 53 -4.61 -2.96 -1.31
C ALA A 53 -3.77 -4.24 -1.20
N LEU A 54 -3.99 -5.22 -2.08
CA LEU A 54 -3.22 -6.45 -2.13
C LEU A 54 -1.72 -6.18 -2.41
N LEU A 55 -1.40 -5.31 -3.36
CA LEU A 55 -0.01 -4.94 -3.65
C LEU A 55 0.68 -4.30 -2.45
N ILE A 56 -0.04 -3.50 -1.67
CA ILE A 56 0.50 -2.85 -0.48
C ILE A 56 0.73 -3.85 0.64
N ILE A 57 -0.21 -4.77 0.86
CA ILE A 57 -0.05 -5.89 1.79
C ILE A 57 1.16 -6.74 1.38
N LEU A 58 1.28 -7.08 0.09
CA LEU A 58 2.39 -7.86 -0.42
C LEU A 58 3.73 -7.12 -0.25
N ALA A 59 3.77 -5.82 -0.51
CA ALA A 59 4.96 -4.99 -0.30
C ALA A 59 5.37 -4.98 1.19
N TYR A 60 4.39 -4.90 2.10
CA TYR A 60 4.64 -4.96 3.54
C TYR A 60 5.10 -6.34 4.02
N VAL A 61 4.47 -7.41 3.53
CA VAL A 61 4.89 -8.79 3.85
C VAL A 61 6.30 -9.02 3.34
N ARG A 62 6.61 -8.61 2.10
CA ARG A 62 7.96 -8.68 1.53
C ARG A 62 8.96 -7.90 2.38
N MET A 63 8.61 -6.71 2.86
CA MET A 63 9.42 -5.92 3.78
C MET A 63 9.71 -6.68 5.08
N ARG A 64 8.67 -7.23 5.72
CA ARG A 64 8.81 -8.00 6.98
C ARG A 64 9.65 -9.26 6.81
N LEU A 65 9.46 -10.00 5.71
CA LEU A 65 10.24 -11.21 5.44
C LEU A 65 11.73 -10.90 5.24
N ILE A 66 12.07 -9.75 4.64
CA ILE A 66 13.46 -9.32 4.47
C ILE A 66 14.04 -8.86 5.82
N ARG A 67 13.31 -8.06 6.59
CA ARG A 67 13.73 -7.62 7.94
C ARG A 67 13.96 -8.82 8.87
N ALA A 68 13.06 -9.80 8.88
CA ALA A 68 13.18 -11.00 9.71
C ALA A 68 14.39 -11.88 9.38
N ARG A 69 14.95 -11.79 8.16
CA ARG A 69 16.19 -12.49 7.77
C ARG A 69 17.45 -11.74 8.17
N LEU A 70 17.35 -10.45 8.51
CA LEU A 70 18.47 -9.59 8.89
C LEU A 70 18.57 -9.47 10.42
N ASP A 71 17.43 -9.43 11.12
CA ASP A 71 17.37 -9.31 12.59
C ASP A 71 17.92 -10.53 13.33
N SER A 72 18.04 -11.69 12.67
CA SER A 72 18.66 -12.87 13.27
C SER A 72 20.16 -12.71 13.58
N ASP A 73 20.81 -11.63 13.11
CA ASP A 73 22.23 -11.36 13.31
C ASP A 73 22.54 -10.27 14.36
N GLY A 74 21.55 -9.74 15.08
CA GLY A 74 21.83 -8.83 16.19
C GLY A 74 20.63 -8.01 16.67
N GLU A 75 19.95 -8.52 17.68
CA GLU A 75 18.79 -7.91 18.36
C GLU A 75 19.02 -6.46 18.83
N GLU A 76 18.24 -5.54 18.27
CA GLU A 76 17.76 -4.30 18.90
C GLU A 76 16.29 -4.09 18.47
N PRO A 77 15.35 -3.71 19.37
CA PRO A 77 13.95 -3.53 19.00
C PRO A 77 13.76 -2.28 18.12
N ASP A 78 13.48 -2.49 16.84
CA ASP A 78 13.34 -1.45 15.81
C ASP A 78 11.98 -0.70 15.91
N GLU A 79 12.02 0.53 16.45
CA GLU A 79 10.87 1.44 16.60
C GLU A 79 10.17 1.76 15.24
N SER A 80 10.85 1.54 14.10
CA SER A 80 10.29 1.77 12.76
C SER A 80 9.20 0.77 12.34
N SER A 81 9.15 -0.43 12.96
CA SER A 81 8.15 -1.46 12.64
C SER A 81 6.71 -1.02 12.93
N ALA A 82 6.52 -0.19 13.97
CA ALA A 82 5.21 0.36 14.32
C ALA A 82 4.75 1.44 13.33
N ALA A 83 5.68 2.29 12.88
CA ALA A 83 5.40 3.33 11.88
C ALA A 83 5.02 2.71 10.51
N ASP A 84 5.72 1.66 10.08
CA ASP A 84 5.40 0.92 8.85
C ASP A 84 4.00 0.30 8.92
N ALA A 85 3.66 -0.33 10.05
CA ALA A 85 2.33 -0.90 10.27
C ALA A 85 1.24 0.17 10.25
N ALA A 86 1.50 1.33 10.87
CA ALA A 86 0.58 2.47 10.86
C ALA A 86 0.36 3.03 9.45
N LEU A 87 1.43 3.15 8.64
CA LEU A 87 1.33 3.57 7.25
C LEU A 87 0.47 2.61 6.43
N VAL A 88 0.71 1.30 6.55
CA VAL A 88 -0.10 0.28 5.87
C VAL A 88 -1.58 0.39 6.27
N LEU A 89 -1.85 0.60 7.56
CA LEU A 89 -3.21 0.78 8.06
C LEU A 89 -3.87 2.04 7.49
N VAL A 90 -3.16 3.17 7.42
CA VAL A 90 -3.64 4.40 6.80
C VAL A 90 -3.97 4.17 5.33
N VAL A 91 -3.12 3.46 4.60
CA VAL A 91 -3.39 3.21 3.18
C VAL A 91 -4.58 2.27 3.00
N ILE A 92 -4.69 1.19 3.78
CA ILE A 92 -5.88 0.33 3.77
C ILE A 92 -7.15 1.15 4.05
N ALA A 93 -7.10 2.06 5.03
CA ALA A 93 -8.22 2.95 5.34
C ALA A 93 -8.56 3.88 4.16
N LEU A 94 -7.56 4.39 3.44
CA LEU A 94 -7.75 5.20 2.23
C LEU A 94 -8.42 4.38 1.11
N PHE A 95 -7.98 3.14 0.86
CA PHE A 95 -8.62 2.25 -0.11
C PHE A 95 -10.07 1.93 0.28
N ALA A 96 -10.34 1.68 1.56
CA ALA A 96 -11.69 1.46 2.07
C ALA A 96 -12.58 2.71 1.89
N MET A 97 -12.05 3.89 2.19
CA MET A 97 -12.74 5.17 2.00
C MET A 97 -13.07 5.42 0.52
N LEU A 98 -12.11 5.19 -0.39
CA LEU A 98 -12.34 5.31 -1.84
C LEU A 98 -13.40 4.32 -2.32
N GLY A 99 -13.42 3.10 -1.79
CA GLY A 99 -14.43 2.09 -2.11
C GLY A 99 -15.83 2.48 -1.64
N ALA A 100 -15.94 2.97 -0.40
CA ALA A 100 -17.20 3.48 0.14
C ALA A 100 -17.71 4.70 -0.64
N PHE A 101 -16.80 5.58 -1.06
CA PHE A 101 -17.15 6.71 -1.91
C PHE A 101 -17.62 6.28 -3.30
N GLY A 102 -16.95 5.28 -3.91
CA GLY A 102 -17.36 4.68 -5.17
C GLY A 102 -18.77 4.10 -5.10
N LEU A 103 -19.07 3.33 -4.05
CA LEU A 103 -20.42 2.82 -3.77
C LEU A 103 -21.46 3.93 -3.70
N ARG A 104 -21.16 5.01 -2.95
CA ARG A 104 -22.09 6.13 -2.79
C ARG A 104 -22.41 6.83 -4.11
N LEU A 105 -21.46 6.91 -5.03
CA LEU A 105 -21.70 7.52 -6.35
C LEU A 105 -22.50 6.63 -7.29
N SER A 106 -22.57 5.33 -7.01
CA SER A 106 -23.30 4.36 -7.83
C SER A 106 -24.75 4.10 -7.41
N VAL A 107 -25.14 4.55 -6.21
CA VAL A 107 -26.51 4.49 -5.65
C VAL A 107 -27.21 5.83 -5.85
#